data_AF-A0A7W6U1J4-F1
#
_entry.id   AF-A0A7W6U1J4-F1
#
_cell.length_a   1.000
_cell.length_b   1.000
_cell.length_c   1.000
_cell.angle_alpha   90.00
_cell.angle_beta   90.00
_cell.angle_gamma   90.00
#
_symmetry.space_group_name_H-M   'P 1'
#
loop_
_entity.id
_entity.type
_entity.pdbx_description
1 polymer ?
#
loop_
_entity_poly.entity_id
_entity_poly.type
_entity_poly.pdbx_seq_one_letter_code
_entity_poly.pdbx_strand_id
1 'polypeptide(L)' 'MRTRAFLQATILLAVASGWTPAHALTQDELIAKIQAAGYSQVQDVKSTAEGITANAVKDGKPVKLVVDSSGQIKERN' A
#
# COMPACT_ATOMS: atom_id res chain seq x y z
N MET A 1 -23.25 32.75 30.28
CA MET A 1 -24.27 31.88 29.66
C MET A 1 -23.95 31.69 28.19
N ARG A 2 -23.84 30.42 27.73
CA ARG A 2 -24.11 29.93 26.35
C ARG A 2 -23.23 30.48 25.21
N THR A 3 -22.63 29.73 24.29
CA THR A 3 -22.48 28.29 23.94
C THR A 3 -21.63 28.31 22.65
N ARG A 4 -20.67 27.38 22.50
CA ARG A 4 -20.38 26.54 21.30
C ARG A 4 -20.30 27.22 19.91
N ALA A 5 -19.44 26.86 18.96
CA ALA A 5 -18.48 25.77 18.77
C ALA A 5 -17.93 25.92 17.32
N PHE A 6 -17.01 25.01 16.97
CA PHE A 6 -16.63 24.59 15.63
C PHE A 6 -15.46 25.34 14.96
N LEU A 7 -14.26 24.86 15.32
CA LEU A 7 -13.11 24.78 14.43
C LEU A 7 -13.54 24.20 13.08
N GLN A 8 -13.37 24.94 11.99
CA GLN A 8 -13.46 24.42 10.63
C GLN A 8 -12.04 24.20 10.11
N ALA A 9 -11.54 22.96 10.25
CA ALA A 9 -10.35 22.50 9.56
C ALA A 9 -10.75 22.14 8.12
N THR A 10 -10.45 23.03 7.17
CA THR A 10 -10.66 22.80 5.74
C THR A 10 -9.60 21.84 5.21
N ILE A 11 -10.07 20.65 4.84
CA ILE A 11 -9.36 19.56 4.17
C ILE A 11 -8.99 20.00 2.75
N LEU A 12 -7.72 19.87 2.37
CA LEU A 12 -7.27 19.84 0.98
C LEU A 12 -6.52 18.53 0.75
N LEU A 13 -7.26 17.53 0.28
CA LEU A 13 -6.72 16.24 -0.17
C LEU A 13 -6.18 16.42 -1.59
N ALA A 14 -4.87 16.61 -1.71
CA ALA A 14 -4.20 16.64 -3.01
C ALA A 14 -4.17 15.21 -3.58
N VAL A 15 -5.01 14.96 -4.58
CA VAL A 15 -4.94 13.75 -5.40
C VAL A 15 -3.71 13.86 -6.30
N ALA A 16 -2.61 13.23 -5.90
CA ALA A 16 -1.47 13.04 -6.77
C ALA A 16 -1.84 11.97 -7.81
N SER A 17 -2.00 12.40 -9.06
CA SER A 17 -2.16 11.55 -10.23
C SER A 17 -0.93 10.64 -10.39
N GLY A 18 -1.09 9.38 -10.02
CA GLY A 18 -0.07 8.35 -10.15
C GLY A 18 0.09 7.92 -11.62
N TRP A 19 1.17 8.36 -12.25
CA TRP A 19 1.77 7.64 -13.36
C TRP A 19 2.98 6.88 -12.79
N THR A 20 2.87 5.55 -12.69
CA THR A 20 4.04 4.70 -12.50
C THR A 20 4.34 3.96 -13.79
N PRO A 21 5.56 4.10 -14.33
CA PRO A 21 5.94 3.50 -15.59
C PRO A 21 6.18 1.98 -15.41
N ALA A 22 5.77 1.21 -16.42
CA ALA A 22 5.96 -0.25 -16.46
C ALA A 22 7.44 -0.60 -16.69
N HIS A 23 8.25 -0.47 -15.65
CA HIS A 23 9.58 -1.07 -15.57
C HIS A 23 9.47 -2.34 -14.74
N ALA A 24 10.31 -3.33 -15.04
CA ALA A 24 10.34 -4.60 -14.31
C ALA A 24 10.37 -4.31 -12.80
N LEU A 25 9.30 -4.68 -12.09
CA LEU A 25 9.02 -4.34 -10.70
C LEU A 25 10.27 -4.56 -9.84
N THR A 26 11.00 -3.48 -9.58
CA THR A 26 12.14 -3.51 -8.66
C THR A 26 11.60 -3.72 -7.24
N GLN A 27 12.42 -4.24 -6.34
CA GLN A 27 11.99 -4.51 -4.95
C GLN A 27 11.42 -3.25 -4.28
N ASP A 28 12.03 -2.09 -4.54
CA ASP A 28 11.56 -0.79 -4.05
C ASP A 28 10.22 -0.37 -4.66
N GLU A 29 10.00 -0.58 -5.96
CA GLU A 29 8.71 -0.29 -6.60
C GLU A 29 7.59 -1.19 -6.08
N LEU A 30 7.89 -2.45 -5.77
CA LEU A 30 6.94 -3.36 -5.16
C LEU A 30 6.52 -2.86 -3.78
N ILE A 31 7.50 -2.48 -2.95
CA ILE A 31 7.25 -1.89 -1.64
C ILE A 31 6.40 -0.62 -1.79
N ALA A 32 6.74 0.26 -2.74
CA ALA A 32 5.99 1.48 -3.01
C ALA A 32 4.54 1.20 -3.47
N LYS A 33 4.31 0.20 -4.34
CA LYS A 33 2.96 -0.20 -4.76
C LYS A 33 2.15 -0.79 -3.59
N ILE A 34 2.78 -1.63 -2.76
CA ILE A 34 2.14 -2.19 -1.57
C ILE A 34 1.79 -1.07 -0.58
N GLN A 35 2.70 -0.11 -0.37
CA GLN A 35 2.43 1.08 0.44
C GLN A 35 1.32 1.96 -0.14
N ALA A 36 1.33 2.20 -1.45
CA ALA A 36 0.29 2.95 -2.15
C ALA A 36 -1.08 2.25 -2.10
N ALA A 37 -1.11 0.93 -1.98
CA ALA A 37 -2.32 0.14 -1.79
C ALA A 37 -2.83 0.14 -0.33
N GLY A 38 -2.17 0.89 0.58
CA GLY A 38 -2.60 1.06 1.97
C GLY A 38 -1.97 0.08 2.96
N TYR A 39 -0.98 -0.69 2.53
CA TYR A 39 -0.28 -1.64 3.41
C TYR A 39 1.01 -1.02 3.94
N SER A 40 1.22 -1.11 5.25
CA SER A 40 2.40 -0.59 5.94
C SER A 40 3.38 -1.72 6.29
N GLN A 41 4.61 -1.39 6.70
CA GLN A 41 5.60 -2.36 7.19
C GLN A 41 5.80 -3.57 6.25
N VAL A 42 6.16 -3.30 4.99
CA VAL A 42 6.43 -4.34 3.98
C VAL A 42 7.79 -4.98 4.26
N GLN A 43 7.82 -6.29 4.45
CA GLN A 43 9.00 -7.10 4.84
C GLN A 43 8.98 -8.44 4.10
N ASP A 44 10.04 -9.24 4.22
CA ASP A 44 10.11 -10.61 3.68
C ASP A 44 9.80 -10.71 2.17
N VAL A 45 10.17 -9.68 1.41
CA VAL A 45 9.99 -9.67 -0.04
C VAL A 45 10.85 -10.76 -0.67
N LYS A 46 10.22 -11.83 -1.16
CA LYS A 46 10.87 -13.02 -1.73
C LYS A 46 10.21 -13.42 -3.03
N SER A 47 11.00 -13.65 -4.07
CA SER A 47 10.53 -14.22 -5.33
C SER A 47 10.29 -15.72 -5.17
N THR A 48 9.09 -16.16 -5.51
CA THR A 48 8.66 -17.57 -5.53
C THR A 48 8.17 -17.92 -6.95
N ALA A 49 7.92 -19.21 -7.21
CA ALA A 49 7.41 -19.65 -8.51
C ALA A 49 6.01 -19.09 -8.85
N GLU A 50 5.26 -18.62 -7.86
CA GLU A 50 3.92 -18.03 -8.04
C GLU A 50 3.98 -16.50 -8.24
N GLY A 51 5.10 -15.85 -7.92
CA GLY A 51 5.23 -14.40 -7.92
C GLY A 51 6.15 -13.89 -6.81
N ILE A 52 6.01 -12.63 -6.38
CA ILE A 52 6.72 -12.10 -5.23
C ILE A 52 5.84 -12.21 -3.98
N THR A 53 6.30 -12.91 -2.94
CA THR A 53 5.62 -12.89 -1.64
C THR A 53 6.20 -11.80 -0.76
N ALA A 54 5.37 -11.07 -0.04
CA ALA A 54 5.77 -10.07 0.94
C ALA A 54 4.87 -10.14 2.18
N ASN A 55 5.40 -9.86 3.36
CA ASN A 55 4.61 -9.63 4.56
C ASN A 55 4.34 -8.13 4.68
N ALA A 56 3.11 -7.74 4.97
CA ALA A 56 2.77 -6.34 5.21
C ALA A 56 1.74 -6.23 6.33
N VAL A 57 1.39 -5.02 6.74
CA VAL A 57 0.40 -4.74 7.77
C VAL A 57 -0.69 -3.87 7.17
N LYS A 58 -1.93 -4.34 7.22
CA LYS A 58 -3.11 -3.58 6.79
C LYS A 58 -4.03 -3.40 7.98
N ASP A 59 -4.43 -2.16 8.24
CA ASP A 59 -5.30 -1.82 9.39
C ASP A 59 -4.79 -2.36 10.74
N GLY A 60 -3.46 -2.36 10.93
CA GLY A 60 -2.82 -2.89 12.14
C GLY A 60 -2.76 -4.41 12.24
N LYS A 61 -3.20 -5.15 11.22
CA LYS A 61 -3.12 -6.62 11.16
C LYS A 61 -2.02 -7.07 10.19
N PRO A 62 -1.15 -8.00 10.58
CA PRO A 62 -0.18 -8.60 9.67
C PRO A 62 -0.92 -9.44 8.63
N VAL A 63 -0.68 -9.15 7.36
CA VAL A 63 -1.23 -9.84 6.20
C VAL A 63 -0.09 -10.29 5.30
N LYS A 64 -0.25 -11.48 4.72
CA LYS A 64 0.70 -11.99 3.73
C LYS A 64 0.21 -11.63 2.34
N LEU A 65 1.07 -11.04 1.55
CA LEU A 65 0.79 -10.62 0.18
C LEU A 65 1.55 -11.51 -0.79
N VAL A 66 0.92 -11.78 -1.92
CA VAL A 66 1.49 -12.46 -3.08
C VAL A 66 1.24 -11.58 -4.28
N VAL A 67 2.30 -11.20 -4.96
CA VAL A 67 2.25 -10.35 -6.14
C VAL A 67 2.56 -11.20 -7.35
N ASP A 68 1.59 -11.41 -8.23
CA ASP A 68 1.81 -12.22 -9.43
C ASP A 68 2.73 -11.49 -10.45
N SER A 69 3.12 -12.20 -11.51
CA SER A 69 3.93 -11.64 -12.60
C SER A 69 3.27 -10.48 -13.34
N SER A 70 1.96 -10.30 -13.16
CA SER A 70 1.20 -9.14 -13.69
C SER A 70 1.24 -7.94 -12.75
N GLY A 71 1.91 -8.06 -11.60
CA GLY A 71 1.99 -7.01 -10.59
C GLY A 71 0.69 -6.81 -9.80
N GLN A 72 -0.23 -7.79 -9.81
CA GLN A 72 -1.44 -7.78 -8.99
C GLN A 72 -1.12 -8.28 -7.59
N ILE A 73 -1.52 -7.51 -6.59
CA ILE A 73 -1.33 -7.84 -5.17
C ILE A 73 -2.54 -8.66 -4.70
N LYS A 74 -2.28 -9.86 -4.18
CA LYS A 74 -3.28 -10.77 -3.61
C LYS A 74 -2.96 -11.02 -2.15
N GLU A 75 -3.95 -10.89 -1.29
CA GLU A 75 -3.83 -11.29 0.12
C GLU A 75 -3.91 -12.83 0.21
N ARG A 76 -2.96 -13.44 0.90
CA ARG A 76 -2.98 -14.86 1.25
C ARG A 76 -3.50 -14.95 2.69
N ASN A 77 -4.75 -15.39 2.82
CA ASN A 77 -5.36 -15.76 4.10
C ASN A 77 -4.82 -17.11 4.60
#